data_AF-A0A7V2CZ53-F1
#
_entry.id   AF-A0A7V2CZ53-F1
#
_cell.length_a   1.000
_cell.length_b   1.000
_cell.length_c   1.000
_cell.angle_alpha   90.00
_cell.angle_beta   90.00
_cell.angle_gamma   90.00
#
_symmetry.space_group_name_H-M   'P 1'
#
loop_
_entity.id
_entity.type
_entity.pdbx_description
1 polymer ?
#
loop_
_entity_poly.entity_id
_entity_poly.type
_entity_poly.pdbx_seq_one_letter_code
_entity_poly.pdbx_strand_id
1 'polypeptide(L)'
;MPLRALKLLTRPRTWWVLFGCWAAGIFALSSLSTLPPSPISPDFLEIDKILHAAAYTIGALFLTAALRLQLPRSALRIAALSLYLMLLFGLIDEIHQGFVPNRSGLDPGDLLADI
;
A
#
# COMPACT_ATOMS: atom_id res chain seq x y z
N MET A 1 -21.91 -4.00 21.50
CA MET A 1 -21.20 -4.24 20.22
C MET A 1 -19.79 -3.60 20.09
N PRO A 2 -19.50 -2.36 20.54
CA PRO A 2 -18.21 -1.69 20.22
C PRO A 2 -16.98 -2.39 20.84
N LEU A 3 -17.14 -3.02 22.00
CA LEU A 3 -16.05 -3.73 22.70
C LEU A 3 -15.47 -4.92 21.94
N ARG A 4 -16.24 -5.55 21.04
CA ARG A 4 -15.74 -6.67 20.22
C ARG A 4 -14.87 -6.19 19.06
N ALA A 5 -15.22 -5.07 18.43
CA ALA A 5 -14.43 -4.49 17.34
C ALA A 5 -13.06 -4.02 17.82
N LEU A 6 -13.02 -3.34 18.98
CA LEU A 6 -11.76 -2.92 19.62
C LEU A 6 -10.85 -4.13 19.95
N LYS A 7 -11.43 -5.26 20.35
CA LYS A 7 -10.67 -6.52 20.57
C LYS A 7 -10.17 -7.17 19.28
N LEU A 8 -10.73 -6.86 18.12
CA LEU A 8 -10.22 -7.34 16.83
C LEU A 8 -9.00 -6.52 16.39
N LEU A 9 -9.00 -5.21 16.66
CA LEU A 9 -7.89 -4.31 16.35
C LEU A 9 -6.62 -4.58 17.18
N THR A 10 -6.72 -5.33 18.28
CA THR A 10 -5.55 -5.75 19.06
C THR A 10 -4.97 -7.09 18.57
N ARG A 11 -5.60 -7.75 17.60
CA ARG A 11 -5.12 -9.03 17.06
C ARG A 11 -4.27 -8.79 15.83
N PRO A 12 -3.00 -9.23 15.81
CA PRO A 12 -2.13 -9.00 14.66
C PRO A 12 -2.63 -9.69 13.38
N ARG A 13 -3.34 -10.82 13.51
CA ARG A 13 -3.96 -11.52 12.38
C ARG A 13 -4.94 -10.64 11.61
N THR A 14 -5.70 -9.78 12.29
CA THR A 14 -6.64 -8.86 11.64
C THR A 14 -5.90 -7.94 10.66
N TRP A 15 -4.79 -7.36 11.11
CA TRP A 15 -3.99 -6.44 10.31
C TRP A 15 -3.23 -7.13 9.18
N TRP A 16 -2.74 -8.36 9.39
CA TRP A 16 -2.16 -9.16 8.31
C TRP A 16 -3.17 -9.50 7.22
N VAL A 17 -4.42 -9.84 7.58
CA VAL A 17 -5.48 -10.06 6.60
C VAL A 17 -5.79 -8.76 5.84
N LEU A 18 -5.91 -7.63 6.53
CA LEU A 18 -6.14 -6.33 5.89
C LEU A 18 -4.99 -5.95 4.94
N PHE A 19 -3.74 -6.14 5.36
CA PHE A 19 -2.56 -5.93 4.52
C PHE A 19 -2.56 -6.86 3.30
N GLY A 20 -2.87 -8.15 3.48
CA GLY A 20 -2.97 -9.10 2.37
C GLY A 20 -4.08 -8.76 1.38
N CYS A 21 -5.25 -8.35 1.86
CA CYS A 21 -6.35 -7.86 1.00
C CYS A 21 -5.96 -6.58 0.26
N TRP A 22 -5.29 -5.64 0.93
CA TRP A 22 -4.77 -4.43 0.31
C TRP A 22 -3.77 -4.77 -0.80
N ALA A 23 -2.76 -5.60 -0.51
CA ALA A 23 -1.72 -6.00 -1.45
C ALA A 23 -2.31 -6.71 -2.68
N ALA A 24 -3.28 -7.61 -2.47
CA ALA A 24 -4.00 -8.27 -3.55
C ALA A 24 -4.82 -7.27 -4.39
N GLY A 25 -5.41 -6.25 -3.76
CA GLY A 25 -6.14 -5.19 -4.45
C GLY A 25 -5.23 -4.34 -5.33
N ILE A 26 -4.07 -3.89 -4.80
CA ILE A 26 -3.07 -3.15 -5.57
C ILE A 26 -2.61 -4.00 -6.76
N PHE A 27 -2.14 -5.22 -6.52
CA PHE A 27 -1.66 -6.11 -7.58
C PHE A 27 -2.71 -6.34 -8.67
N ALA A 28 -3.98 -6.53 -8.29
CA ALA A 28 -5.08 -6.70 -9.25
C ALA A 28 -5.31 -5.45 -10.10
N LEU A 29 -5.26 -4.25 -9.50
CA LEU A 29 -5.38 -2.99 -10.23
C LEU A 29 -4.18 -2.74 -11.15
N SER A 30 -2.97 -3.02 -10.67
CA SER A 30 -1.72 -2.92 -11.43
C SER A 30 -1.66 -3.90 -12.60
N SER A 31 -2.40 -5.02 -12.52
CA SER A 31 -2.52 -6.00 -13.62
C SER A 31 -3.42 -5.54 -14.77
N LEU A 32 -4.19 -4.45 -14.60
CA LEU A 32 -5.10 -3.96 -15.65
C LEU A 32 -4.34 -3.09 -16.65
N SER A 33 -4.48 -3.37 -17.95
CA SER A 33 -3.94 -2.51 -19.02
C SER A 33 -4.58 -1.11 -19.09
N THR A 34 -5.74 -0.94 -18.47
CA THR A 34 -6.42 0.37 -18.41
C THR A 34 -7.15 0.45 -17.08
N LEU A 35 -6.88 1.50 -16.31
CA LEU A 35 -7.61 1.76 -15.08
C LEU A 35 -9.02 2.27 -15.37
N PRO A 36 -9.99 1.98 -14.50
CA PRO A 36 -11.27 2.67 -14.54
C PRO A 36 -11.04 4.19 -14.44
N PRO A 37 -11.84 5.00 -15.14
CA PRO A 37 -11.68 6.45 -15.13
C PRO A 37 -11.80 6.98 -13.70
N SER A 38 -10.85 7.84 -13.33
CA SER A 38 -10.92 8.54 -12.06
C SER A 38 -12.13 9.49 -12.06
N PRO A 39 -12.93 9.55 -10.97
CA PRO A 39 -13.97 10.55 -10.83
C PRO A 39 -13.39 11.97 -10.67
N ILE A 40 -12.08 12.09 -10.48
CA ILE A 40 -11.35 13.34 -10.34
C ILE A 40 -10.65 13.63 -11.68
N SER A 41 -10.86 14.82 -12.24
CA SER A 41 -10.37 15.20 -13.56
C SER A 41 -8.82 15.19 -13.62
N PRO A 42 -8.23 14.72 -14.74
CA PRO A 42 -6.78 14.68 -14.92
C PRO A 42 -6.11 16.06 -14.94
N ASP A 43 -6.88 17.14 -15.12
CA ASP A 43 -6.37 18.52 -15.12
C ASP A 43 -5.96 19.04 -13.73
N PHE A 44 -6.25 18.29 -12.66
CA PHE A 44 -5.75 18.57 -11.32
C PHE A 44 -4.34 17.96 -11.19
N LEU A 45 -3.32 18.83 -11.18
CA LEU A 45 -1.90 18.44 -11.16
C LEU A 45 -1.62 17.25 -10.23
N GLU A 46 -1.03 16.20 -10.81
CA GLU A 46 -0.45 15.04 -10.12
C GLU A 46 -1.41 14.26 -9.21
N ILE A 47 -2.72 14.26 -9.51
CA ILE A 47 -3.73 13.48 -8.77
C ILE A 47 -3.32 12.01 -8.60
N ASP A 48 -2.64 11.46 -9.60
CA ASP A 48 -2.14 10.09 -9.65
C ASP A 48 -1.15 9.79 -8.49
N LYS A 49 -0.18 10.67 -8.27
CA LYS A 49 0.79 10.56 -7.16
C LYS A 49 0.12 10.68 -5.80
N ILE A 50 -0.92 11.51 -5.69
CA ILE A 50 -1.72 11.63 -4.46
C ILE A 50 -2.47 10.32 -4.19
N LEU A 51 -3.02 9.70 -5.24
CA LEU A 51 -3.70 8.41 -5.12
C LEU A 51 -2.72 7.30 -4.70
N HIS A 52 -1.51 7.28 -5.27
CA HIS A 52 -0.42 6.40 -4.85
C HIS A 52 -0.10 6.59 -3.37
N ALA A 53 0.23 7.81 -2.95
CA ALA A 53 0.57 8.12 -1.56
C ALA A 53 -0.55 7.73 -0.58
N ALA A 54 -1.81 8.01 -0.93
CA ALA A 54 -2.96 7.62 -0.11
C ALA A 54 -3.12 6.10 -0.03
N ALA A 55 -3.03 5.40 -1.16
CA ALA A 55 -3.18 3.95 -1.24
C ALA A 55 -2.07 3.23 -0.46
N TYR A 56 -0.82 3.65 -0.62
CA TYR A 56 0.33 3.03 0.04
C TYR A 56 0.43 3.40 1.52
N THR A 57 -0.01 4.59 1.93
CA THR A 57 -0.16 4.93 3.35
C THR A 57 -1.10 3.96 4.06
N ILE A 58 -2.21 3.56 3.43
CA ILE A 58 -3.14 2.58 4.01
C ILE A 58 -2.46 1.22 4.21
N GLY A 59 -1.73 0.73 3.20
CA GLY A 59 -0.93 -0.51 3.31
C GLY A 59 0.11 -0.43 4.43
N ALA A 60 0.85 0.68 4.49
CA ALA A 60 1.87 0.94 5.51
C ALA A 60 1.28 0.96 6.93
N LEU A 61 0.07 1.53 7.11
CA LEU A 61 -0.63 1.51 8.39
C LEU A 61 -1.01 0.08 8.81
N PHE A 62 -1.53 -0.73 7.89
CA PHE A 62 -1.86 -2.13 8.18
C PHE A 62 -0.63 -2.96 8.55
N LEU A 63 0.45 -2.83 7.77
CA LEU A 63 1.70 -3.52 8.02
C LEU A 63 2.32 -3.09 9.36
N THR A 64 2.37 -1.78 9.61
CA THR A 64 2.91 -1.22 10.86
C THR A 64 2.12 -1.71 12.07
N ALA A 65 0.79 -1.73 12.00
CA ALA A 65 -0.06 -2.25 13.08
C ALA A 65 0.17 -3.75 13.31
N ALA A 66 0.28 -4.55 12.25
CA ALA A 66 0.57 -5.97 12.34
C ALA A 66 1.91 -6.25 13.02
N LEU A 67 2.97 -5.57 12.56
CA LEU A 67 4.33 -5.70 13.10
C LEU A 67 4.42 -5.21 14.54
N ARG A 68 3.77 -4.08 14.88
CA ARG A 68 3.83 -3.48 16.22
C ARG A 68 3.20 -4.37 17.29
N LEU A 69 2.20 -5.17 16.91
CA LEU A 69 1.52 -6.13 17.79
C LEU A 69 2.25 -7.46 17.94
N GLN A 70 3.24 -7.77 17.10
CA GLN A 70 3.98 -9.04 17.13
C GLN A 70 5.42 -8.91 17.61
N LEU A 71 6.09 -7.81 17.26
CA LEU A 71 7.51 -7.64 17.48
C LEU A 71 7.77 -6.74 18.71
N PRO A 72 8.60 -7.18 19.67
CA PRO A 72 9.00 -6.36 20.81
C PRO A 72 10.12 -5.39 20.41
N ARG A 73 9.82 -4.44 19.51
CA ARG A 73 10.77 -3.44 19.00
C ARG A 73 10.23 -2.02 19.20
N SER A 74 11.13 -1.03 19.17
CA SER A 74 10.76 0.38 19.26
C SER A 74 9.92 0.82 18.06
N ALA A 75 9.09 1.85 18.25
CA ALA A 75 8.25 2.39 17.18
C ALA A 75 9.06 2.78 15.94
N LEU A 76 10.23 3.42 16.12
CA LEU A 76 11.12 3.78 15.03
C LEU A 76 11.63 2.57 14.23
N ARG A 77 11.99 1.46 14.90
CA ARG A 77 12.43 0.24 14.21
C ARG A 77 11.29 -0.42 13.43
N ILE A 78 10.07 -0.37 13.95
CA ILE A 78 8.89 -0.87 13.23
C ILE A 78 8.59 0.02 12.03
N ALA A 79 8.60 1.34 12.19
CA ALA A 79 8.38 2.28 11.09
C ALA A 79 9.42 2.11 9.98
N ALA A 80 10.70 2.00 10.32
CA ALA A 80 11.78 1.76 9.35
C ALA A 80 11.61 0.43 8.62
N LEU A 81 11.20 -0.64 9.33
CA LEU A 81 10.92 -1.93 8.73
C LEU A 81 9.70 -1.87 7.79
N SER A 82 8.62 -1.22 8.21
CA SER A 82 7.44 -1.02 7.37
C SER A 82 7.79 -0.25 6.11
N LEU A 83 8.50 0.88 6.22
CA LEU A 83 8.93 1.69 5.08
C LEU A 83 9.79 0.88 4.11
N TYR A 84 10.76 0.11 4.63
CA TYR A 84 11.58 -0.77 3.81
C TYR A 84 10.76 -1.82 3.06
N LEU A 85 9.80 -2.47 3.73
CA LEU A 85 8.94 -3.49 3.12
C LEU A 85 7.95 -2.89 2.11
N MET A 86 7.41 -1.71 2.37
CA MET A 86 6.55 -0.98 1.42
C MET A 86 7.33 -0.55 0.20
N LEU A 87 8.56 -0.05 0.36
CA LEU A 87 9.45 0.27 -0.75
C LEU A 87 9.73 -0.95 -1.63
N LEU A 88 10.00 -2.12 -1.02
CA LEU A 88 10.18 -3.36 -1.76
C LEU A 88 8.89 -3.77 -2.50
N PHE A 89 7.73 -3.63 -1.87
CA PHE A 89 6.45 -3.94 -2.48
C PHE A 89 6.18 -3.03 -3.70
N GLY A 90 6.32 -1.71 -3.55
CA GLY A 90 6.14 -0.74 -4.64
C GLY A 90 7.12 -0.99 -5.79
N LEU A 91 8.40 -1.27 -5.50
CA LEU A 91 9.38 -1.63 -6.53
C LEU A 91 8.98 -2.90 -7.29
N ILE A 92 8.48 -3.93 -6.59
CA ILE A 92 8.00 -5.15 -7.23
C ILE A 92 6.76 -4.88 -8.09
N ASP A 93 5.84 -4.02 -7.62
CA ASP A 93 4.66 -3.64 -8.38
C ASP A 93 5.03 -2.87 -9.65
N GLU A 94 5.96 -1.91 -9.58
CA GLU A 94 6.49 -1.18 -10.72
C GLU A 94 7.16 -2.09 -11.76
N ILE A 95 7.96 -3.07 -11.30
CA ILE A 95 8.53 -4.10 -12.18
C ILE A 95 7.40 -4.91 -12.84
N HIS A 96 6.38 -5.29 -12.09
CA HIS A 96 5.22 -6.03 -12.61
C HIS A 96 4.45 -5.22 -13.66
N GLN A 97 4.16 -3.94 -13.39
CA GLN A 97 3.50 -3.04 -14.33
C GLN A 97 4.28 -2.87 -15.63
N GLY A 98 5.61 -2.94 -15.58
CA GLY A 98 6.47 -2.95 -16.78
C GLY A 98 6.22 -4.12 -17.74
N PHE A 99 5.53 -5.18 -17.29
CA PHE A 99 5.09 -6.30 -18.14
C PHE A 99 3.63 -6.19 -18.60
N VAL A 100 2.88 -5.17 -18.14
CA VAL A 100 1.46 -4.97 -18.46
C VAL A 100 1.35 -4.02 -19.66
N PRO A 101 0.67 -4.41 -20.76
CA PRO A 101 0.50 -3.54 -21.92
C PRO A 101 -0.21 -2.23 -21.54
N ASN A 102 0.25 -1.12 -22.11
CA ASN A 102 -0.28 0.24 -21.88
C ASN A 102 -0.10 0.77 -20.44
N ARG A 103 0.84 0.22 -19.67
CA ARG A 103 1.29 0.77 -18.39
C ARG A 103 2.70 1.33 -18.49
N SER A 104 2.95 2.40 -17.75
CA SER A 104 4.29 2.75 -17.31
C SER A 104 4.68 1.80 -16.18
N GLY A 105 5.95 1.45 -16.11
CA GLY A 105 6.52 0.76 -14.97
C GLY A 105 7.94 1.25 -14.77
N LEU A 106 8.47 1.03 -13.56
CA LEU A 106 9.74 1.60 -13.11
C LEU A 106 9.73 3.14 -13.10
N ASP A 107 8.58 3.76 -12.80
CA ASP A 107 8.47 5.20 -12.62
C ASP A 107 9.03 5.61 -11.23
N PRO A 108 10.11 6.40 -11.16
CA PRO A 108 10.64 6.88 -9.89
C PRO A 108 9.68 7.77 -9.13
N GLY A 109 8.77 8.47 -9.82
CA GLY A 109 7.76 9.34 -9.22
C GLY A 109 6.74 8.54 -8.41
N ASP A 110 6.30 7.40 -8.95
CA ASP A 110 5.34 6.51 -8.27
C ASP A 110 6.01 5.81 -7.09
N LEU A 111 7.25 5.33 -7.27
CA LEU A 111 8.03 4.73 -6.18
C LEU A 111 8.30 5.72 -5.03
N LEU A 112 8.47 7.01 -5.34
CA LEU A 112 8.60 8.06 -4.32
C LEU A 112 7.26 8.38 -3.64
N ALA A 113 6.14 8.27 -4.36
CA ALA A 113 4.82 8.49 -3.79
C ALA A 113 4.40 7.34 -2.85
N ASP A 114 4.91 6.14 -3.07
CA ASP A 114 4.58 4.93 -2.32
C ASP A 114 5.15 4.87 -0.88
N ILE A 115 6.05 5.79 -0.49
CA ILE A 115 6.83 5.74 0.77
C ILE A 115 6.69 6.94 1.71
#